data_AF-A0A2D7U7Q8-F1
#
_entry.id   AF-A0A2D7U7Q8-F1
#
_cell.length_a   1.000
_cell.length_b   1.000
_cell.length_c   1.000
_cell.angle_alpha   90.00
_cell.angle_beta   90.00
_cell.angle_gamma   90.00
#
_symmetry.space_group_name_H-M   'P 1'
#
loop_
_entity.id
_entity.type
_entity.pdbx_description
1 polymer ?
#
loop_
_entity_poly.entity_id
_entity_poly.type
_entity_poly.pdbx_seq_one_letter_code
_entity_poly.pdbx_strand_id
1 'polypeptide(L)'
;MTNPSDQQLVSTEASIESIQLAINKLLNELTPSLSKKSESMALDPISRVHHCIDLVKTEASLAASLIADGTTQGRPMLAQAQQTLRSLEGLQLLGHAAIKID
;
A
#
# COMPACT_ATOMS: atom_id res chain seq x y z
N MET A 1 -30.51 -38.15 -16.52
CA MET A 1 -29.76 -37.18 -17.33
C MET A 1 -29.49 -35.96 -16.45
N THR A 2 -28.29 -35.88 -15.90
CA THR A 2 -27.85 -34.80 -15.00
C THR A 2 -27.40 -33.60 -15.83
N ASN A 3 -27.99 -32.42 -15.62
CA ASN A 3 -27.37 -31.17 -16.02
C ASN A 3 -27.30 -30.23 -14.81
N PRO A 4 -26.17 -30.19 -14.08
CA PRO A 4 -25.89 -29.18 -13.07
C PRO A 4 -24.96 -28.13 -13.68
N SER A 5 -25.43 -27.40 -14.69
CA SER A 5 -24.69 -26.27 -15.27
C SER A 5 -25.09 -24.91 -14.69
N ASP A 6 -25.90 -24.89 -13.63
CA ASP A 6 -25.98 -23.74 -12.73
C ASP A 6 -24.76 -23.73 -11.80
N GLN A 7 -23.57 -23.69 -12.41
CA GLN A 7 -22.42 -23.09 -11.75
C GLN A 7 -22.77 -21.61 -11.62
N GLN A 8 -23.43 -21.32 -10.51
CA GLN A 8 -23.50 -20.03 -9.87
C GLN A 8 -22.12 -19.39 -10.04
N LEU A 9 -21.96 -18.55 -11.07
CA LEU A 9 -20.92 -17.54 -11.14
C LEU A 9 -21.22 -16.66 -9.94
N VAL A 10 -20.73 -17.09 -8.78
CA VAL A 10 -20.73 -16.28 -7.57
C VAL A 10 -19.94 -15.07 -7.98
N SER A 11 -20.64 -13.97 -8.21
CA SER A 11 -20.02 -12.67 -8.42
C SER A 11 -19.12 -12.45 -7.21
N THR A 12 -17.81 -12.67 -7.38
CA THR A 12 -16.79 -12.34 -6.39
C THR A 12 -16.62 -10.82 -6.37
N GLU A 13 -17.71 -10.12 -6.15
CA GLU A 13 -17.71 -8.67 -5.98
C GLU A 13 -17.31 -8.44 -4.53
N ALA A 14 -16.03 -8.14 -4.32
CA ALA A 14 -15.55 -7.81 -2.98
C ALA A 14 -16.23 -6.51 -2.55
N SER A 15 -16.86 -6.50 -1.37
CA SER A 15 -17.45 -5.27 -0.85
C SER A 15 -16.36 -4.21 -0.65
N ILE A 16 -16.73 -2.93 -0.81
CA ILE A 16 -15.80 -1.81 -0.58
C ILE A 16 -15.16 -1.91 0.81
N GLU A 17 -15.93 -2.28 1.84
CA GLU A 17 -15.42 -2.52 3.20
C GLU A 17 -14.36 -3.63 3.25
N SER A 18 -14.58 -4.74 2.52
CA SER A 18 -13.61 -5.84 2.44
C SER A 18 -12.32 -5.42 1.74
N ILE A 19 -12.42 -4.61 0.68
CA ILE A 19 -11.29 -4.05 -0.05
C ILE A 19 -10.51 -3.08 0.86
N GLN A 20 -11.20 -2.18 1.54
CA GLN A 20 -10.62 -1.23 2.49
C GLN A 20 -9.87 -1.95 3.64
N LEU A 21 -10.49 -3.00 4.20
CA LEU A 21 -9.85 -3.84 5.21
C LEU A 21 -8.60 -4.54 4.65
N ALA A 22 -8.67 -5.08 3.43
CA ALA A 22 -7.53 -5.73 2.79
C ALA A 22 -6.37 -4.76 2.55
N ILE A 23 -6.65 -3.52 2.11
CA ILE A 23 -5.62 -2.48 1.94
C ILE A 23 -4.92 -2.18 3.27
N ASN A 24 -5.68 -1.99 4.35
CA ASN A 24 -5.09 -1.74 5.67
C ASN A 24 -4.22 -2.91 6.15
N LYS A 25 -4.64 -4.15 5.90
CA LYS A 25 -3.84 -5.35 6.23
C LYS A 25 -2.56 -5.41 5.41
N LEU A 26 -2.65 -5.23 4.09
CA LEU A 26 -1.48 -5.24 3.21
C LEU A 26 -0.50 -4.12 3.55
N LEU A 27 -0.99 -2.93 3.89
CA LEU A 27 -0.15 -1.83 4.36
C LEU A 27 0.64 -2.23 5.62
N ASN A 28 0.00 -2.94 6.55
CA ASN A 28 0.65 -3.44 7.76
C ASN A 28 1.72 -4.49 7.47
N GLU A 29 1.46 -5.43 6.56
CA GLU A 29 2.44 -6.46 6.16
C GLU A 29 3.64 -5.86 5.42
N LEU A 30 3.40 -4.91 4.51
CA LEU A 30 4.45 -4.29 3.71
C LEU A 30 5.31 -3.32 4.52
N THR A 31 4.71 -2.60 5.47
CA THR A 31 5.41 -1.58 6.26
C THR A 31 4.72 -1.37 7.63
N PRO A 32 5.03 -2.23 8.62
CA PRO A 32 4.42 -2.15 9.95
C PRO A 32 4.62 -0.80 10.63
N SER A 33 5.80 -0.18 10.42
CA SER A 33 6.14 1.12 11.00
C SER A 33 5.24 2.24 10.47
N LEU A 34 5.04 2.32 9.15
CA LEU A 34 4.18 3.34 8.53
C LEU A 34 2.71 3.05 8.76
N SER A 35 2.32 1.78 8.79
CA SER A 35 0.98 1.36 9.21
C SER A 35 0.66 1.93 10.59
N LYS A 36 1.51 1.66 11.59
CA LYS A 36 1.32 2.19 12.95
C LYS A 36 1.30 3.73 12.98
N LYS A 37 2.19 4.38 12.24
CA LYS A 37 2.28 5.85 12.19
C LYS A 37 1.04 6.52 11.59
N SER A 38 0.30 5.80 10.75
CA SER A 38 -0.89 6.28 10.03
C SER A 38 -2.19 5.64 10.52
N GLU A 39 -2.19 5.00 11.70
CA GLU A 39 -3.34 4.26 12.24
C GLU A 39 -4.60 5.11 12.38
N SER A 40 -4.46 6.41 12.69
CA SER A 40 -5.57 7.37 12.76
C SER A 40 -6.32 7.55 11.44
N MET A 41 -5.72 7.16 10.31
CA MET A 41 -6.31 7.25 8.98
C MET A 41 -6.94 5.92 8.52
N ALA A 42 -7.07 4.92 9.38
CA ALA A 42 -7.56 3.59 9.00
C ALA A 42 -8.96 3.58 8.34
N LEU A 43 -9.78 4.61 8.58
CA LEU A 43 -11.11 4.77 7.98
C LEU A 43 -11.08 5.20 6.51
N ASP A 44 -9.95 5.75 6.03
CA ASP A 44 -9.73 6.06 4.61
C ASP A 44 -8.40 5.44 4.15
N PRO A 45 -8.39 4.14 3.79
CA PRO A 45 -7.18 3.41 3.46
C PRO A 45 -6.46 3.94 2.21
N ILE A 46 -7.17 4.57 1.27
CA ILE A 46 -6.55 5.12 0.06
C ILE A 46 -5.76 6.37 0.41
N SER A 47 -6.38 7.32 1.12
CA SER A 47 -5.67 8.50 1.63
C SER A 47 -4.56 8.13 2.60
N ARG A 48 -4.74 7.06 3.38
CA ARG A 48 -3.70 6.50 4.25
C ARG A 48 -2.47 6.02 3.46
N VAL A 49 -2.68 5.28 2.37
CA VAL A 49 -1.57 4.84 1.50
C VAL A 49 -0.86 6.04 0.87
N HIS A 50 -1.61 7.05 0.40
CA HIS A 50 -1.01 8.31 -0.09
C HIS A 50 -0.12 8.97 0.96
N HIS A 51 -0.61 9.09 2.20
CA HIS A 51 0.17 9.66 3.29
C HIS A 51 1.47 8.87 3.56
N CYS A 52 1.39 7.54 3.54
CA CYS A 52 2.58 6.69 3.69
C CYS A 52 3.59 6.89 2.54
N ILE A 53 3.12 7.07 1.31
CA ILE A 53 3.98 7.37 0.16
C ILE A 53 4.76 8.68 0.39
N ASP A 54 4.10 9.73 0.88
CA ASP A 54 4.75 11.02 1.12
C ASP A 54 5.78 10.96 2.26
N LEU A 55 5.52 10.16 3.29
CA LEU A 55 6.51 9.88 4.33
C LEU A 55 7.75 9.18 3.75
N VAL A 56 7.57 8.16 2.92
CA VAL A 56 8.69 7.43 2.28
C VAL A 56 9.48 8.32 1.34
N LYS A 57 8.84 9.23 0.59
CA LYS A 57 9.54 10.22 -0.24
C LYS A 57 10.41 11.15 0.61
N THR A 58 9.93 11.51 1.80
CA THR A 58 10.72 12.31 2.76
C THR A 58 11.92 11.50 3.27
N GLU A 59 11.73 10.22 3.60
CA GLU A 59 12.83 9.32 3.99
C GLU A 59 13.86 9.13 2.87
N ALA A 60 13.43 8.94 1.63
CA ALA A 60 14.30 8.84 0.47
C ALA A 60 15.12 10.13 0.27
N SER A 61 14.51 11.29 0.52
CA SER A 61 15.19 12.59 0.45
C SER A 61 16.26 12.71 1.53
N LEU A 62 15.96 12.31 2.77
CA LEU A 62 16.94 12.25 3.86
C LEU A 62 18.09 11.29 3.52
N ALA A 63 17.78 10.12 2.95
CA ALA A 63 18.78 9.16 2.51
C ALA A 63 19.71 9.74 1.44
N ALA A 64 19.16 10.52 0.50
CA ALA A 64 19.96 11.21 -0.52
C ALA A 64 20.90 12.26 0.11
N SER A 65 20.44 13.04 1.08
CA SER A 65 21.31 13.96 1.84
C SER A 65 22.42 13.21 2.57
N LEU A 66 22.10 12.10 3.23
CA LEU A 66 23.08 11.24 3.90
C LEU A 66 24.14 10.67 2.95
N ILE A 67 23.78 10.39 1.69
CA ILE A 67 24.75 9.99 0.66
C ILE A 67 25.65 11.18 0.29
N ALA A 68 25.08 12.37 0.13
CA ALA A 68 25.84 13.58 -0.18
C ALA A 68 26.84 13.93 0.95
N ASP A 69 26.45 13.72 2.20
CA ASP A 69 27.29 13.89 3.39
C ASP A 69 28.34 12.77 3.57
N GLY A 70 28.40 11.81 2.65
CA GLY A 70 29.40 10.74 2.65
C GLY A 70 29.15 9.62 3.67
N THR A 71 27.93 9.52 4.21
CA THR A 71 27.61 8.46 5.17
C THR A 71 27.45 7.09 4.49
N THR A 72 27.88 6.03 5.17
CA THR A 72 27.75 4.66 4.66
C THR A 72 26.32 4.12 4.70
N GLN A 73 25.45 4.76 5.51
CA GLN A 73 24.06 4.34 5.72
C GLN A 73 23.08 4.93 4.69
N GLY A 74 23.46 5.99 3.97
CA GLY A 74 22.56 6.64 3.02
C GLY A 74 22.12 5.74 1.86
N ARG A 75 23.03 4.95 1.28
CA ARG A 75 22.70 4.02 0.17
C ARG A 75 21.72 2.91 0.56
N PRO A 76 21.94 2.14 1.64
CA PRO A 76 20.98 1.12 2.04
C PRO A 76 19.63 1.71 2.45
N MET A 77 19.63 2.88 3.10
CA MET A 77 18.40 3.60 3.44
C MET A 77 17.61 4.02 2.19
N LEU A 78 18.29 4.54 1.17
CA LEU A 78 17.65 4.92 -0.10
C LEU A 78 17.07 3.70 -0.82
N ALA A 79 17.81 2.59 -0.87
CA ALA A 79 17.33 1.35 -1.48
C ALA A 79 16.08 0.81 -0.77
N GLN A 80 16.06 0.85 0.57
CA GLN A 80 14.90 0.46 1.36
C GLN A 80 13.70 1.37 1.08
N ALA A 81 13.89 2.70 1.09
CA ALA A 81 12.83 3.65 0.81
C ALA A 81 12.25 3.44 -0.61
N GLN A 82 13.10 3.22 -1.62
CA GLN A 82 12.66 2.92 -2.98
C GLN A 82 11.88 1.61 -3.09
N GLN A 83 12.27 0.57 -2.36
CA GLN A 83 11.53 -0.69 -2.34
C GLN A 83 10.17 -0.53 -1.68
N THR A 84 10.12 0.16 -0.53
CA THR A 84 8.85 0.46 0.16
C THR A 84 7.93 1.31 -0.73
N LEU A 85 8.48 2.31 -1.43
CA LEU A 85 7.71 3.17 -2.32
C LEU A 85 7.04 2.36 -3.44
N ARG A 86 7.77 1.46 -4.12
CA ARG A 86 7.19 0.59 -5.16
C ARG A 86 6.03 -0.26 -4.64
N SER A 87 6.19 -0.82 -3.44
CA SER A 87 5.12 -1.62 -2.82
C SER A 87 3.87 -0.79 -2.51
N LEU A 88 4.05 0.43 -2.02
CA LEU A 88 2.94 1.33 -1.71
C LEU A 88 2.23 1.87 -2.96
N GLU A 89 2.99 2.19 -4.02
CA GLU A 89 2.42 2.59 -5.32
C GLU A 89 1.60 1.45 -5.94
N GLY A 90 2.07 0.21 -5.84
CA GLY A 90 1.30 -0.97 -6.25
C GLY A 90 0.00 -1.14 -5.44
N LEU A 91 0.07 -0.93 -4.12
CA LEU A 91 -1.11 -0.99 -3.25
C LEU A 91 -2.12 0.12 -3.54
N GLN A 92 -1.63 1.34 -3.82
CA GLN A 92 -2.46 2.48 -4.24
C GLN A 92 -3.19 2.17 -5.55
N LEU A 93 -2.46 1.65 -6.55
CA LEU A 93 -3.04 1.27 -7.84
C LEU A 93 -4.11 0.18 -7.67
N LEU A 94 -3.83 -0.85 -6.87
CA LEU A 94 -4.78 -1.90 -6.55
C LEU A 94 -6.04 -1.33 -5.89
N GLY A 95 -5.88 -0.42 -4.94
CA GLY A 95 -6.99 0.23 -4.25
C GLY A 95 -7.87 1.05 -5.19
N HIS A 96 -7.28 1.86 -6.07
CA HIS A 96 -8.03 2.62 -7.07
C HIS A 96 -8.76 1.74 -8.09
N ALA A 97 -8.14 0.63 -8.51
CA ALA A 97 -8.76 -0.30 -9.45
C ALA A 97 -9.93 -1.06 -8.82
N ALA A 98 -9.83 -1.38 -7.52
CA ALA A 98 -10.81 -2.19 -6.80
C ALA A 98 -12.01 -1.35 -6.30
N ILE A 99 -11.80 -0.10 -5.88
CA ILE A 99 -12.86 0.80 -5.40
C ILE A 99 -13.33 1.71 -6.55
N LYS A 100 -13.49 1.17 -7.77
CA LYS A 100 -14.00 1.95 -8.90
C LYS A 100 -15.29 2.67 -8.48
N ILE A 101 -15.23 3.99 -8.47
CA ILE A 101 -16.40 4.85 -8.36
C ILE A 101 -17.01 4.87 -9.76
N ASP A 102 -18.06 4.08 -9.98
CA ASP A 102 -19.02 4.34 -11.07
C ASP A 102 -19.87 5.58 -10.71
#